data_AF-A0A0D6M829-F1
#
_entry.id   AF-A0A0D6M829-F1
#
_cell.length_a   1.000
_cell.length_b   1.000
_cell.length_c   1.000
_cell.angle_alpha   90.00
_cell.angle_beta   90.00
_cell.angle_gamma   90.00
#
_symmetry.space_group_name_H-M   'P 1'
#
loop_
_entity.id
_entity.type
_entity.pdbx_description
1 polymer ?
#
loop_
_entity_poly.entity_id
_entity_poly.type
_entity_poly.pdbx_seq_one_letter_code
_entity_poly.pdbx_strand_id
1 'polypeptide(L)'
;MITLGTIARRGLSVCQRRGIAARILTSNLRSLQNADDALEIVIQQGNDKKPLMVPLVWLRDHCRDPRSYNEATNQRKSNAVDLLEKAKVEGMQSVSITDGTRLAIRWMDGLRSEFPIDDLLSSSQMDQRIDLAKYVKPWKQLNKEELPRMQIAEKCHVHENVVAKNR
;
A
#
# COMPACT_ATOMS: atom_id res chain seq x y z
N MET A 1 18.39 36.47 25.24
CA MET A 1 18.97 35.23 24.68
C MET A 1 17.82 34.34 24.28
N ILE A 2 17.55 34.23 22.97
CA ILE A 2 16.40 33.53 22.40
C ILE A 2 16.87 32.15 21.95
N THR A 3 16.31 31.10 22.53
CA THR A 3 16.55 29.70 22.14
C THR A 3 15.76 29.37 20.87
N LEU A 4 16.44 29.14 19.76
CA LEU A 4 15.83 28.58 18.55
C LEU A 4 15.58 27.08 18.72
N GLY A 5 14.30 26.70 18.84
CA GLY A 5 13.86 25.31 18.72
C GLY A 5 13.81 24.89 17.26
N THR A 6 14.63 23.92 16.89
CA THR A 6 14.67 23.36 15.53
C THR A 6 13.53 22.34 15.37
N ILE A 7 12.44 22.71 14.70
CA ILE A 7 11.37 21.79 14.34
C ILE A 7 11.81 21.04 13.07
N ALA A 8 12.22 19.78 13.25
CA ALA A 8 12.47 18.86 12.14
C ALA A 8 11.14 18.53 11.43
N ARG A 9 10.96 19.08 10.23
CA ARG A 9 9.85 18.70 9.34
C ARG A 9 10.14 17.32 8.74
N ARG A 10 9.52 16.28 9.29
CA ARG A 10 9.45 14.95 8.65
C ARG A 10 8.58 15.09 7.38
N GLY A 11 9.22 14.98 6.22
CA GLY A 11 8.53 14.89 4.93
C GLY A 11 7.82 13.55 4.82
N LEU A 12 6.54 13.51 5.21
CA LEU A 12 5.64 12.46 4.77
C LEU A 12 5.39 12.67 3.28
N SER A 13 5.86 11.75 2.46
CA SER A 13 5.49 11.61 1.06
C SER A 13 4.01 11.24 0.99
N VAL A 14 3.13 12.24 1.13
CA VAL A 14 1.71 12.10 0.82
C VAL A 14 1.60 12.16 -0.70
N CYS A 15 1.52 11.00 -1.34
CA CYS A 15 1.05 10.92 -2.72
C CYS A 15 -0.43 11.32 -2.71
N GLN A 16 -0.67 12.63 -2.81
CA GLN A 16 -1.99 13.23 -2.73
C GLN A 16 -2.73 12.93 -4.04
N ARG A 17 -3.28 11.73 -4.16
CA ARG A 17 -4.23 11.42 -5.23
C ARG A 17 -5.49 12.25 -4.95
N ARG A 18 -5.77 13.24 -5.80
CA ARG A 18 -7.07 13.91 -5.88
C ARG A 18 -8.09 12.90 -6.40
N GLY A 19 -8.52 11.99 -5.52
CA GLY A 19 -9.58 11.02 -5.78
C GLY A 19 -10.88 11.47 -5.14
N ILE A 20 -12.00 11.13 -5.76
CA ILE A 20 -13.32 11.20 -5.15
C ILE A 20 -13.25 10.49 -3.78
N ALA A 21 -13.70 11.15 -2.72
CA ALA A 21 -13.61 10.61 -1.37
C ALA A 21 -14.34 9.26 -1.28
N ALA A 22 -13.58 8.19 -1.15
CA ALA A 22 -14.13 6.85 -1.04
C ALA A 22 -14.60 6.59 0.39
N ARG A 23 -15.69 5.84 0.55
CA ARG A 23 -16.19 5.44 1.87
C ARG A 23 -16.59 3.98 1.91
N ILE A 24 -16.31 3.32 3.03
CA ILE A 24 -16.80 1.99 3.35
C ILE A 24 -18.21 2.14 3.92
N LEU A 25 -19.18 1.49 3.27
CA LEU A 25 -20.58 1.52 3.70
C LEU A 25 -20.89 0.35 4.63
N THR A 26 -20.56 -0.86 4.19
CA THR A 26 -20.84 -2.10 4.90
C THR A 26 -19.73 -3.11 4.67
N SER A 27 -19.64 -4.07 5.58
CA SER A 27 -18.76 -5.22 5.48
C SER A 27 -19.54 -6.47 5.88
N ASN A 28 -19.36 -7.58 5.15
CA ASN A 28 -19.98 -8.86 5.47
C ASN A 28 -18.98 -10.00 5.26
N LEU A 29 -19.00 -10.99 6.16
CA LEU A 29 -18.25 -12.22 5.95
C LEU A 29 -18.88 -13.02 4.82
N ARG A 30 -18.00 -13.62 4.02
CA ARG A 30 -18.33 -14.43 2.86
C ARG A 30 -17.40 -15.62 2.82
N SER A 31 -17.82 -16.64 2.09
CA SER A 31 -17.04 -17.85 1.84
C SER A 31 -16.66 -17.89 0.37
N LEU A 32 -15.37 -18.00 0.09
CA LEU A 32 -14.80 -18.25 -1.24
C LEU A 32 -14.54 -19.76 -1.42
N GLN A 33 -13.78 -20.35 -0.50
CA GLN A 33 -13.49 -21.79 -0.47
C GLN A 33 -13.90 -22.41 0.85
N ASN A 34 -13.53 -21.77 1.96
CA ASN A 34 -13.87 -22.17 3.32
C ASN A 34 -14.91 -21.22 3.91
N ALA A 35 -15.59 -21.67 4.97
CA ALA A 35 -16.53 -20.84 5.70
C ALA A 35 -15.83 -19.57 6.24
N ASP A 36 -16.42 -18.42 5.96
CA ASP A 36 -16.00 -17.10 6.43
C ASP A 36 -14.52 -16.76 6.15
N ASP A 37 -13.98 -17.18 5.00
CA ASP A 37 -12.59 -16.94 4.61
C ASP A 37 -12.36 -15.63 3.85
N ALA A 38 -13.41 -14.84 3.63
CA ALA A 38 -13.34 -13.55 2.95
C ALA A 38 -14.29 -12.50 3.54
N LEU A 39 -13.97 -11.25 3.24
CA LEU A 39 -14.78 -10.09 3.60
C LEU A 39 -15.23 -9.37 2.32
N GLU A 40 -16.54 -9.23 2.16
CA GLU A 40 -17.14 -8.34 1.16
C GLU A 40 -17.27 -6.95 1.76
N ILE A 41 -16.62 -5.97 1.13
CA ILE A 41 -16.62 -4.57 1.56
C ILE A 41 -17.34 -3.77 0.48
N VAL A 42 -18.45 -3.09 0.83
CA VAL A 42 -19.13 -2.20 -0.12
C VAL A 42 -18.49 -0.82 -0.05
N ILE A 43 -17.85 -0.41 -1.15
CA ILE A 43 -17.17 0.88 -1.26
C ILE A 43 -18.01 1.83 -2.11
N GLN A 44 -18.24 3.03 -1.60
CA GLN A 44 -18.81 4.14 -2.33
C GLN A 44 -17.71 5.06 -2.86
N GLN A 45 -17.72 5.34 -4.16
CA GLN A 45 -16.90 6.35 -4.82
C GLN A 45 -17.84 7.29 -5.60
N GLY A 46 -18.13 8.46 -5.03
CA GLY A 46 -19.10 9.38 -5.62
C GLY A 46 -20.51 8.78 -5.57
N ASN A 47 -21.13 8.60 -6.73
CA ASN A 47 -22.44 7.95 -6.85
C ASN A 47 -22.35 6.43 -7.05
N ASP A 48 -21.16 5.91 -7.35
CA ASP A 48 -20.96 4.49 -7.62
C ASP A 48 -20.75 3.72 -6.32
N LYS A 49 -21.36 2.53 -6.25
CA LYS A 49 -21.14 1.56 -5.17
C LYS A 49 -20.63 0.27 -5.78
N LYS A 50 -19.48 -0.20 -5.32
CA LYS A 50 -18.85 -1.42 -5.81
C LYS A 50 -18.51 -2.35 -4.64
N PRO A 51 -18.84 -3.65 -4.73
CA PRO A 51 -18.36 -4.63 -3.77
C PRO A 51 -16.88 -4.94 -4.06
N LEU A 52 -16.07 -4.96 -3.01
CA LEU A 52 -14.70 -5.45 -3.03
C LEU A 52 -14.64 -6.71 -2.15
N MET A 53 -14.35 -7.84 -2.78
CA MET A 53 -14.10 -9.10 -2.09
C MET A 53 -12.63 -9.21 -1.71
N VAL A 54 -12.33 -9.33 -0.41
CA VAL A 54 -10.96 -9.45 0.10
C VAL A 54 -10.82 -10.71 0.94
N PRO A 55 -9.92 -11.65 0.59
CA PRO A 55 -9.63 -12.80 1.44
C PRO A 55 -9.11 -12.38 2.81
N LEU A 56 -9.60 -13.00 3.89
CA LEU A 56 -9.14 -12.72 5.26
C LEU A 56 -7.64 -13.01 5.42
N VAL A 57 -7.13 -14.04 4.74
CA VAL A 57 -5.70 -14.37 4.73
C VAL A 57 -4.86 -13.22 4.18
N TRP A 58 -5.34 -12.52 3.16
CA TRP A 58 -4.64 -11.36 2.59
C TRP A 58 -4.62 -10.19 3.59
N LEU A 59 -5.75 -9.93 4.24
CA LEU A 59 -5.85 -8.91 5.29
C LEU A 59 -4.92 -9.26 6.47
N ARG A 60 -4.88 -10.52 6.90
CA ARG A 60 -4.01 -10.97 7.98
C ARG A 60 -2.53 -10.81 7.62
N ASP A 61 -2.18 -11.08 6.38
CA ASP A 61 -0.82 -10.95 5.83
C ASP A 61 -0.31 -9.51 5.84
N HIS A 62 -1.23 -8.56 5.61
CA HIS A 62 -0.95 -7.12 5.56
C HIS A 62 -1.19 -6.42 6.91
N CYS A 63 -1.27 -7.17 8.00
CA CYS A 63 -1.39 -6.61 9.35
C CYS A 63 -0.17 -5.76 9.71
N ARG A 64 -0.40 -4.48 10.04
CA ARG A 64 0.66 -3.53 10.45
C ARG A 64 0.88 -3.44 11.97
N ASP A 65 0.28 -4.34 12.76
CA ASP A 65 0.58 -4.43 14.19
C ASP A 65 2.10 -4.68 14.37
N PRO A 66 2.79 -4.03 15.33
CA PRO A 66 4.23 -4.19 15.55
C PRO A 66 4.70 -5.64 15.75
N ARG A 67 3.80 -6.55 16.15
CA ARG A 67 4.05 -7.99 16.24
C ARG A 67 4.08 -8.68 14.88
N SER A 68 3.37 -8.16 13.89
CA SER A 68 3.28 -8.70 12.51
C SER A 68 4.13 -7.94 11.50
N TYR A 69 4.58 -6.71 11.80
CA TYR A 69 5.29 -5.85 10.86
C TYR A 69 6.35 -4.97 11.56
N ASN A 70 7.46 -4.72 10.86
CA ASN A 70 8.50 -3.79 11.27
C ASN A 70 8.42 -2.53 10.41
N GLU A 71 7.94 -1.44 11.01
CA GLU A 71 7.80 -0.14 10.34
C GLU A 71 9.14 0.48 9.94
N ALA A 72 10.19 0.29 10.75
CA ALA A 72 11.51 0.89 10.47
C ALA A 72 12.18 0.30 9.23
N THR A 73 11.93 -0.97 8.94
CA THR A 73 12.53 -1.68 7.80
C THR A 73 11.54 -1.93 6.66
N ASN A 74 10.27 -1.59 6.84
CA ASN A 74 9.17 -1.97 5.95
C ASN A 74 9.14 -3.50 5.67
N GLN A 75 9.41 -4.32 6.69
CA GLN A 75 9.44 -5.77 6.55
C GLN A 75 8.36 -6.45 7.38
N ARG A 76 7.77 -7.49 6.80
CA ARG A 76 6.79 -8.35 7.45
C ARG A 76 7.49 -9.32 8.42
N LYS A 77 6.85 -9.58 9.56
CA LYS A 77 7.27 -10.57 10.56
C LYS A 77 6.41 -11.84 10.55
N SER A 78 5.23 -11.80 9.92
CA SER A 78 4.36 -12.97 9.80
C SER A 78 4.99 -14.05 8.93
N ASN A 79 4.74 -15.31 9.32
CA ASN A 79 5.16 -16.50 8.60
C ASN A 79 4.00 -16.98 7.72
N ALA A 80 4.29 -17.40 6.48
CA ALA A 80 3.26 -17.91 5.57
C ALA A 80 2.69 -19.27 5.99
N VAL A 81 3.44 -20.07 6.76
CA VAL A 81 3.07 -21.45 7.12
C VAL A 81 1.80 -21.51 7.99
N ASP A 82 1.63 -20.56 8.92
CA ASP A 82 0.50 -20.55 9.87
C ASP A 82 -0.50 -19.42 9.58
N LEU A 83 -0.36 -18.75 8.44
CA LEU A 83 -1.11 -17.54 8.14
C LEU A 83 -2.62 -17.81 7.95
N LEU A 84 -2.98 -18.92 7.30
CA LEU A 84 -4.37 -19.34 7.12
C LEU A 84 -5.05 -19.62 8.46
N GLU A 85 -4.34 -20.25 9.40
CA GLU A 85 -4.87 -20.54 10.73
C GLU A 85 -5.07 -19.27 11.56
N LYS A 86 -4.15 -18.30 11.41
CA LYS A 86 -4.20 -16.99 12.07
C LYS A 86 -5.21 -16.02 11.45
N ALA A 87 -5.64 -16.27 10.22
CA ALA A 87 -6.58 -15.43 9.48
C ALA A 87 -8.04 -15.72 9.82
N LYS A 88 -8.33 -16.07 11.08
CA LYS A 88 -9.67 -16.39 11.58
C LYS A 88 -10.21 -15.26 12.43
N VAL A 89 -11.52 -15.04 12.32
CA VAL A 89 -12.29 -14.11 13.14
C VAL A 89 -13.40 -14.86 13.84
N GLU A 90 -13.83 -14.37 15.00
CA GLU A 90 -14.94 -14.99 15.77
C GLU A 90 -16.32 -14.73 15.12
N GLY A 91 -16.38 -13.83 14.14
CA GLY A 91 -17.60 -13.44 13.43
C GLY A 91 -17.61 -11.95 13.10
N MET A 92 -18.74 -11.47 12.59
CA MET A 92 -18.90 -10.06 12.16
C MET A 92 -18.69 -9.03 13.28
N GLN A 93 -18.89 -9.40 14.54
CA GLN A 93 -18.60 -8.56 15.71
C GLN A 93 -17.10 -8.21 15.86
N SER A 94 -16.24 -8.94 15.17
CA SER A 94 -14.79 -8.69 15.14
C SER A 94 -14.38 -7.70 14.06
N VAL A 95 -15.31 -7.30 13.19
CA VAL A 95 -15.09 -6.35 12.11
C VAL A 95 -15.82 -5.05 12.43
N SER A 96 -15.14 -3.92 12.33
CA SER A 96 -15.75 -2.62 12.52
C SER A 96 -15.28 -1.61 11.48
N ILE A 97 -16.16 -0.66 11.17
CA ILE A 97 -15.89 0.44 10.25
C ILE A 97 -15.93 1.73 11.06
N THR A 98 -14.85 2.50 11.00
CA THR A 98 -14.75 3.81 11.69
C THR A 98 -14.94 4.93 10.67
N ASP A 99 -16.01 5.70 10.84
CA ASP A 99 -16.40 6.88 10.02
C ASP A 99 -16.54 6.60 8.51
N GLY A 100 -16.54 5.33 8.11
CA GLY A 100 -16.48 4.89 6.73
C GLY A 100 -15.09 5.05 6.08
N THR A 101 -14.04 5.35 6.83
CA THR A 101 -12.68 5.60 6.28
C THR A 101 -11.66 4.53 6.65
N ARG A 102 -11.95 3.75 7.71
CA ARG A 102 -11.08 2.68 8.19
C ARG A 102 -11.87 1.42 8.46
N LEU A 103 -11.28 0.30 8.07
CA LEU A 103 -11.71 -1.04 8.45
C LEU A 103 -10.80 -1.53 9.56
N ALA A 104 -11.37 -1.97 10.68
CA ALA A 104 -10.65 -2.63 11.76
C ALA A 104 -11.12 -4.08 11.89
N ILE A 105 -10.17 -4.98 12.12
CA ILE A 105 -10.42 -6.41 12.30
C ILE A 105 -9.68 -6.89 13.55
N ARG A 106 -10.41 -7.56 14.44
CA ARG A 106 -9.86 -8.30 15.58
C ARG A 106 -9.77 -9.78 15.21
N TRP A 107 -8.56 -10.32 15.27
CA TRP A 107 -8.29 -11.71 14.95
C TRP A 107 -8.45 -12.60 16.19
N MET A 108 -8.69 -13.90 16.00
CA MET A 108 -8.78 -14.86 17.12
C MET A 108 -7.48 -15.00 17.92
N ASP A 109 -6.32 -14.69 17.31
CA ASP A 109 -5.01 -14.67 17.98
C ASP A 109 -4.78 -13.40 18.83
N GLY A 110 -5.80 -12.53 18.95
CA GLY A 110 -5.75 -11.30 19.73
C GLY A 110 -5.04 -10.14 19.05
N LEU A 111 -4.59 -10.30 17.80
CA LEU A 111 -4.08 -9.17 17.01
C LEU A 111 -5.22 -8.30 16.49
N ARG A 112 -4.86 -7.06 16.16
CA ARG A 112 -5.75 -6.10 15.52
C ARG A 112 -5.11 -5.58 14.25
N SER A 113 -5.84 -5.64 13.14
CA SER A 113 -5.48 -4.96 11.91
C SER A 113 -6.34 -3.73 11.69
N GLU A 114 -5.75 -2.68 11.14
CA GLU A 114 -6.45 -1.48 10.70
C GLU A 114 -6.03 -1.12 9.29
N PHE A 115 -7.02 -0.86 8.44
CA PHE A 115 -6.83 -0.56 7.03
C PHE A 115 -7.54 0.74 6.68
N PRO A 116 -6.80 1.81 6.35
CA PRO A 116 -7.36 2.96 5.67
C PRO A 116 -7.96 2.54 4.33
N ILE A 117 -9.08 3.15 3.95
CA ILE A 117 -9.75 2.83 2.67
C ILE A 117 -8.85 3.11 1.47
N ASP A 118 -8.02 4.16 1.51
CA ASP A 118 -7.09 4.50 0.43
C ASP A 118 -6.05 3.38 0.21
N ASP A 119 -5.62 2.73 1.28
CA ASP A 119 -4.67 1.61 1.21
C ASP A 119 -5.34 0.35 0.63
N LEU A 120 -6.58 0.06 1.05
CA LEU A 120 -7.38 -1.04 0.48
C LEU A 120 -7.60 -0.82 -1.02
N LEU A 121 -7.98 0.39 -1.41
CA LEU A 121 -8.24 0.73 -2.81
C LEU A 121 -6.98 0.69 -3.67
N SER A 122 -5.88 1.27 -3.20
CA SER A 122 -4.61 1.27 -3.93
C SER A 122 -4.02 -0.13 -4.11
N SER A 123 -4.33 -1.05 -3.19
CA SER A 123 -3.94 -2.46 -3.26
C SER A 123 -4.94 -3.32 -4.03
N SER A 124 -6.18 -2.84 -4.18
CA SER A 124 -7.21 -3.52 -4.97
C SER A 124 -7.01 -3.21 -6.46
N GLN A 125 -7.07 -4.23 -7.32
CA GLN A 125 -7.06 -4.02 -8.78
C GLN A 125 -8.37 -3.40 -9.31
N MET A 126 -9.21 -2.83 -8.44
CA MET A 126 -10.54 -2.32 -8.80
C MET A 126 -10.50 -1.24 -9.90
N ASP A 127 -9.36 -0.56 -10.07
CA ASP A 127 -9.32 0.69 -10.83
C ASP A 127 -8.35 0.76 -12.03
N GLN A 128 -7.61 -0.29 -12.41
CA GLN A 128 -6.63 -0.13 -13.52
C GLN A 128 -6.56 -1.29 -14.51
N ARG A 129 -7.21 -1.12 -15.67
CA ARG A 129 -6.58 -1.57 -16.92
C ARG A 129 -5.40 -0.62 -17.17
N ILE A 130 -4.20 -1.07 -16.84
CA ILE A 130 -2.99 -0.34 -17.22
C ILE A 130 -2.91 -0.40 -18.75
N ASP A 131 -3.05 0.76 -19.40
CA ASP A 131 -2.71 0.86 -20.82
C ASP A 131 -1.19 0.73 -20.96
N LEU A 132 -0.73 -0.51 -21.14
CA LEU A 132 0.69 -0.82 -21.30
C LEU A 132 1.30 -0.08 -22.49
N ALA A 133 0.51 0.28 -23.51
CA ALA A 133 1.00 1.03 -24.66
C ALA A 133 1.49 2.45 -24.28
N LYS A 134 1.02 3.00 -23.15
CA LYS A 134 1.50 4.29 -22.62
C LYS A 134 2.90 4.19 -22.00
N TYR A 135 3.28 3.03 -21.49
CA TYR A 135 4.51 2.84 -20.71
C TYR A 135 5.55 1.98 -21.42
N VAL A 136 5.11 1.15 -22.36
CA VAL A 136 5.93 0.15 -23.03
C VAL A 136 5.81 0.34 -24.54
N LYS A 137 6.95 0.59 -25.18
CA LYS A 137 7.08 0.52 -26.63
C LYS A 137 7.76 -0.80 -27.00
N PRO A 138 7.16 -1.65 -27.85
CA PRO A 138 7.81 -2.86 -28.34
C PRO A 138 9.14 -2.52 -29.02
N TRP A 139 10.19 -3.29 -28.71
CA TRP A 139 11.54 -3.03 -29.23
C TRP A 139 11.61 -3.01 -30.76
N LYS A 140 10.76 -3.80 -31.44
CA LYS A 140 10.65 -3.84 -32.91
C LYS A 140 10.09 -2.56 -33.53
N GLN A 141 9.51 -1.68 -32.72
CA GLN A 141 8.90 -0.42 -33.14
C GLN A 141 9.76 0.80 -32.75
N LEU A 142 10.96 0.58 -32.22
CA LEU A 142 11.90 1.66 -31.93
C LEU A 142 12.68 2.01 -33.19
N ASN A 143 12.65 3.30 -33.55
CA ASN A 143 13.53 3.84 -34.57
C ASN A 143 14.95 4.03 -34.00
N LYS A 144 15.95 4.16 -34.88
CA LYS A 144 17.37 4.24 -34.48
C LYS A 144 17.68 5.48 -33.61
N GLU A 145 16.87 6.52 -33.77
CA GLU A 145 16.91 7.79 -33.04
C GLU A 145 16.23 7.69 -31.67
N GLU A 146 15.33 6.72 -31.50
CA GLU A 146 14.61 6.44 -30.25
C GLU A 146 15.34 5.42 -29.37
N LEU A 147 16.47 4.89 -29.84
CA LEU A 147 17.33 4.06 -29.03
C LEU A 147 17.83 4.89 -27.83
N PRO A 148 17.57 4.45 -26.59
CA PRO A 148 18.00 5.19 -25.41
C PRO A 148 19.53 5.26 -25.38
N ARG A 149 20.07 6.44 -25.69
CA ARG A 149 21.49 6.78 -25.56
C ARG A 149 21.67 7.58 -24.30
N MET A 150 22.66 7.23 -23.51
CA MET A 150 22.97 7.91 -22.26
C MET A 150 24.40 8.44 -22.35
N GLN A 151 24.58 9.75 -22.19
CA GLN A 151 25.91 10.33 -22.07
C GLN A 151 26.42 10.12 -20.65
N ILE A 152 27.56 9.44 -20.53
CA ILE A 152 28.12 9.00 -19.24
C ILE A 152 28.57 10.22 -18.41
N ALA A 153 29.04 11.28 -19.06
CA ALA A 153 29.55 12.48 -18.40
C ALA A 153 28.48 13.30 -17.66
N GLU A 154 27.21 13.24 -18.07
CA GLU A 154 26.14 14.06 -17.46
C GLU A 154 25.58 13.45 -16.16
N LYS A 155 25.71 12.13 -15.98
CA LYS A 155 25.12 11.43 -14.82
C LYS A 155 26.09 11.13 -13.70
N CYS A 156 27.37 10.99 -14.01
CA CYS A 156 28.41 10.86 -13.00
C CYS A 156 29.04 12.23 -12.77
N HIS A 157 28.47 13.04 -11.85
CA HIS A 157 29.23 14.15 -11.29
C HIS A 157 30.35 13.55 -10.42
N VAL A 158 31.49 13.28 -11.04
CA VAL A 158 32.72 13.02 -10.31
C VAL A 158 33.12 14.36 -9.70
N HIS A 159 32.93 14.50 -8.39
CA HIS A 159 33.56 15.59 -7.64
C HIS A 159 35.07 15.37 -7.65
N GLU A 160 35.74 15.77 -8.73
CA GLU A 160 37.17 16.05 -8.67
C GLU A 160 37.33 17.43 -8.04
N ASN A 161 37.50 17.43 -6.71
CA ASN A 161 38.11 18.56 -6.03
C ASN A 161 39.17 18.04 -5.07
N VAL A 162 40.34 18.68 -5.19
CA VAL A 162 41.51 18.68 -4.29
C VAL A 162 42.52 17.55 -4.50
N VAL A 163 43.61 17.82 -5.22
CA VAL A 163 44.91 18.21 -4.61
C VAL A 163 45.72 19.04 -5.63
N ALA A 164 45.61 20.36 -5.55
CA ALA A 164 46.65 21.27 -6.01
C ALA A 164 46.96 22.24 -4.87
N LYS A 165 47.69 21.75 -3.87
CA LYS A 165 48.41 22.60 -2.93
C LYS A 165 49.78 21.97 -2.66
N ASN A 166 50.79 22.81 -2.82
CA ASN A 166 52.20 22.66 -2.48
C ASN A 166 53.08 21.99 -3.54
N ARG A 167 53.58 22.80 -4.47
CA ARG A 167 55.02 23.05 -4.58
C ARG A 167 55.29 24.47 -5.08
#